data_AF-A0A1I2C9U1-F1
#
_entry.id   AF-A0A1I2C9U1-F1
#
_cell.length_a   1.000
_cell.length_b   1.000
_cell.length_c   1.000
_cell.angle_alpha   90.00
_cell.angle_beta   90.00
_cell.angle_gamma   90.00
#
_symmetry.space_group_name_H-M   'P 1'
#
loop_
_entity.id
_entity.type
_entity.pdbx_description
1 polymer ?
#
loop_
_entity_poly.entity_id
_entity_poly.type
_entity_poly.pdbx_seq_one_letter_code
_entity_poly.pdbx_strand_id
1 'polypeptide(L)'
;MTPLTLLAAGTAQAAEKHSAKVTDWTDRIGWIVGLALFVGLVYWLMRQGWQWRRTLQGGLPALPQPPEETSGPLLESEGRYHGSTTAGQWLDRIVAHGLGVRSKVRLTLTEEGLDADRTGAPGFFVPAAALRGARLDKGIAGKVLTEGGLLIVTWEHGGTLIDSGFRADRAADHPAWVAEVNRLSGDSAVVFGTTKEQTKEGAQ
;
A
#
# COMPACT_ATOMS: atom_id res chain seq x y z
N MET A 1 -71.97 -73.58 0.55
CA MET A 1 -70.91 -73.55 -0.47
C MET A 1 -70.49 -72.09 -0.67
N THR A 2 -69.25 -71.76 -0.31
CA THR A 2 -68.48 -70.58 -0.75
C THR A 2 -68.16 -70.69 -2.26
N PRO A 3 -67.55 -69.68 -2.94
CA PRO A 3 -67.24 -68.28 -2.59
C PRO A 3 -67.54 -67.26 -3.73
N LEU A 4 -67.37 -65.95 -3.52
CA LEU A 4 -66.25 -65.16 -4.09
C LEU A 4 -66.37 -63.65 -3.85
N THR A 5 -65.21 -63.11 -3.55
CA THR A 5 -64.82 -61.76 -3.15
C THR A 5 -64.38 -60.94 -4.36
N LEU A 6 -64.31 -59.60 -4.17
CA LEU A 6 -63.58 -58.57 -4.94
C LEU A 6 -64.26 -57.94 -6.18
N LEU A 7 -64.56 -56.64 -6.07
CA LEU A 7 -63.88 -55.55 -6.80
C LEU A 7 -64.38 -54.22 -6.18
N ALA A 8 -63.65 -53.63 -5.25
CA ALA A 8 -62.64 -52.58 -5.51
C ALA A 8 -63.28 -51.23 -5.90
N ALA A 9 -63.27 -50.33 -4.91
CA ALA A 9 -63.63 -48.93 -4.98
C ALA A 9 -62.92 -48.20 -6.13
N GLY A 10 -63.68 -47.45 -6.94
CA GLY A 10 -63.11 -46.75 -8.08
C GLY A 10 -64.00 -45.68 -8.66
N THR A 11 -64.56 -44.76 -7.85
CA THR A 11 -65.30 -43.59 -8.37
C THR A 11 -65.16 -42.30 -7.57
N ALA A 12 -64.14 -42.14 -6.72
CA ALA A 12 -63.95 -40.91 -5.93
C ALA A 12 -62.51 -40.37 -5.94
N GLN A 13 -61.88 -40.32 -7.10
CA GLN A 13 -60.81 -39.34 -7.35
C GLN A 13 -61.24 -38.48 -8.55
N ALA A 14 -62.30 -37.70 -8.33
CA ALA A 14 -62.56 -36.51 -9.12
C ALA A 14 -61.40 -35.53 -8.89
N ALA A 15 -60.48 -35.49 -9.85
CA ALA A 15 -59.86 -34.27 -10.34
C ALA A 15 -59.58 -33.15 -9.32
N GLU A 16 -58.78 -33.40 -8.27
CA GLU A 16 -57.93 -32.32 -7.78
C GLU A 16 -56.75 -32.21 -8.74
N LYS A 17 -56.96 -31.43 -9.80
CA LYS A 17 -55.86 -30.79 -10.49
C LYS A 17 -55.17 -29.93 -9.44
N HIS A 18 -54.18 -30.49 -8.74
CA HIS A 18 -53.16 -29.73 -8.06
C HIS A 18 -52.48 -28.88 -9.14
N SER A 19 -53.05 -27.70 -9.39
CA SER A 19 -52.36 -26.62 -10.06
C SER A 19 -51.18 -26.34 -9.14
N ALA A 20 -50.03 -26.95 -9.45
CA ALA A 20 -48.77 -26.62 -8.82
C ALA A 20 -48.70 -25.11 -8.90
N LYS A 21 -48.82 -24.44 -7.74
CA LYS A 21 -48.81 -22.98 -7.61
C LYS A 21 -47.68 -22.52 -8.52
N VAL A 22 -48.04 -21.95 -9.67
CA VAL A 22 -47.06 -21.60 -10.69
C VAL A 22 -46.10 -20.73 -9.93
N THR A 23 -44.89 -21.26 -9.74
CA THR A 23 -43.83 -20.56 -9.05
C THR A 23 -43.89 -19.13 -9.56
N ASP A 24 -43.99 -18.14 -8.67
CA ASP A 24 -44.01 -16.74 -9.06
C ASP A 24 -42.67 -16.42 -9.71
N TRP A 25 -42.57 -16.71 -11.01
CA TRP A 25 -41.38 -16.51 -11.83
C TRP A 25 -40.99 -15.03 -11.79
N THR A 26 -41.97 -14.15 -11.67
CA THR A 26 -41.81 -12.72 -11.43
C THR A 26 -41.04 -12.44 -10.14
N ASP A 27 -41.34 -13.15 -9.05
CA ASP A 27 -40.65 -12.97 -7.76
C ASP A 27 -39.21 -13.48 -7.84
N ARG A 28 -38.99 -14.64 -8.48
CA ARG A 28 -37.64 -15.17 -8.74
C ARG A 28 -36.80 -14.26 -9.65
N ILE A 29 -37.40 -13.73 -10.72
CA ILE A 29 -36.74 -12.78 -11.61
C ILE A 29 -36.41 -11.50 -10.84
N GLY A 30 -37.31 -11.02 -9.99
CA GLY A 30 -37.07 -9.89 -9.09
C GLY A 30 -35.86 -10.12 -8.19
N TRP A 31 -35.79 -11.28 -7.53
CA TRP A 31 -34.64 -11.67 -6.70
C TRP A 31 -33.33 -11.79 -7.49
N ILE A 32 -33.36 -12.38 -8.69
CA ILE A 32 -32.17 -12.52 -9.53
C ILE A 32 -31.67 -11.14 -10.00
N VAL A 33 -32.57 -10.26 -10.45
CA VAL A 33 -32.22 -8.91 -10.86
C VAL A 33 -31.69 -8.11 -9.68
N GLY A 34 -32.35 -8.20 -8.52
CA GLY A 34 -31.89 -7.56 -7.28
C GLY A 34 -30.50 -8.03 -6.85
N LEU A 35 -30.25 -9.35 -6.90
CA LEU A 35 -28.94 -9.93 -6.60
C LEU A 35 -27.88 -9.49 -7.60
N ALA A 36 -28.19 -9.47 -8.90
CA ALA A 36 -27.27 -9.03 -9.95
C ALA A 36 -26.89 -7.54 -9.78
N LEU A 37 -27.86 -6.68 -9.47
CA LEU A 37 -27.61 -5.27 -9.18
C LEU A 37 -26.78 -5.09 -7.91
N PHE A 38 -27.06 -5.86 -6.86
CA PHE A 38 -26.28 -5.82 -5.62
C PHE A 38 -24.82 -6.24 -5.86
N VAL A 39 -24.60 -7.36 -6.56
CA VAL A 39 -23.25 -7.80 -6.94
C VAL A 39 -22.57 -6.75 -7.81
N GLY A 40 -23.26 -6.19 -8.79
CA GLY A 40 -22.75 -5.10 -9.62
C GLY A 40 -22.35 -3.87 -8.82
N LEU A 41 -23.16 -3.47 -7.83
CA LEU A 41 -22.87 -2.37 -6.92
C LEU A 41 -21.64 -2.66 -6.05
N VAL A 42 -21.52 -3.87 -5.49
CA VAL A 42 -20.34 -4.28 -4.72
C VAL A 42 -19.09 -4.21 -5.59
N TYR A 43 -19.11 -4.77 -6.81
CA TYR A 43 -18.00 -4.67 -7.74
C TYR A 43 -17.68 -3.22 -8.13
N TRP A 44 -18.71 -2.39 -8.31
CA TRP A 44 -18.52 -0.96 -8.58
C TRP A 44 -17.89 -0.24 -7.40
N LEU A 45 -18.33 -0.49 -6.16
CA LEU A 45 -17.74 0.08 -4.95
C LEU A 45 -16.30 -0.40 -4.73
N MET A 46 -16.01 -1.69 -4.96
CA MET A 46 -14.64 -2.21 -4.94
C MET A 46 -13.77 -1.50 -5.97
N ARG A 47 -14.29 -1.30 -7.19
CA ARG A 47 -13.61 -0.55 -8.25
C ARG A 47 -13.39 0.91 -7.86
N GLN A 48 -14.38 1.59 -7.28
CA GLN A 48 -14.24 2.97 -6.79
C GLN A 48 -13.21 3.07 -5.67
N GLY A 49 -13.23 2.15 -4.70
CA GLY A 49 -12.20 2.07 -3.66
C GLY A 49 -10.80 1.81 -4.21
N TRP A 50 -10.70 1.11 -5.35
CA TRP A 50 -9.43 0.92 -6.06
C TRP A 50 -9.00 2.16 -6.86
N GLN A 51 -9.95 2.88 -7.47
CA GLN A 51 -9.67 4.15 -8.15
C GLN A 51 -9.30 5.26 -7.15
N TRP A 52 -9.95 5.33 -5.99
CA TRP A 52 -9.59 6.25 -4.90
C TRP A 52 -8.20 5.96 -4.33
N ARG A 53 -7.82 4.68 -4.23
CA ARG A 53 -6.43 4.30 -3.89
C ARG A 53 -5.43 4.70 -4.98
N ARG A 54 -5.80 4.60 -6.26
CA ARG A 54 -4.94 5.06 -7.37
C ARG A 54 -4.81 6.57 -7.44
N THR A 55 -5.85 7.34 -7.12
CA THR A 55 -5.75 8.82 -7.07
C THR A 55 -4.83 9.29 -5.96
N LEU A 56 -4.67 8.51 -4.87
CA LEU A 56 -3.65 8.75 -3.84
C LEU A 56 -2.22 8.44 -4.33
N GLN A 57 -2.06 7.63 -5.39
CA GLN A 57 -0.75 7.18 -5.90
C GLN A 57 -0.36 7.81 -7.25
N GLY A 58 -1.30 8.46 -7.95
CA GLY A 58 -1.24 8.66 -9.39
C GLY A 58 -0.82 10.05 -9.89
N GLY A 59 -0.55 10.99 -9.00
CA GLY A 59 -0.35 12.40 -9.37
C GLY A 59 0.94 13.03 -8.89
N LEU A 60 1.97 12.25 -8.56
CA LEU A 60 3.23 12.83 -8.11
C LEU A 60 3.76 13.78 -9.21
N PRO A 61 3.95 15.08 -8.91
CA PRO A 61 4.49 16.01 -9.88
C PRO A 61 5.92 15.60 -10.27
N ALA A 62 6.48 16.22 -11.31
CA ALA A 62 7.88 15.99 -11.66
C ALA A 62 8.77 16.18 -10.44
N LEU A 63 9.78 15.32 -10.29
CA LEU A 63 10.70 15.42 -9.16
C LEU A 63 11.50 16.73 -9.25
N PRO A 64 11.73 17.42 -8.13
CA PRO A 64 12.61 18.58 -8.09
C PRO A 64 13.98 18.22 -8.65
N GLN A 65 14.58 19.14 -9.39
CA GLN A 65 15.99 19.04 -9.78
C GLN A 65 16.86 19.68 -8.71
N PRO A 66 18.09 19.18 -8.50
CA PRO A 66 19.04 19.82 -7.61
C PRO A 66 19.34 21.25 -8.11
N PRO A 67 19.55 22.22 -7.21
CA PRO A 67 19.95 23.57 -7.58
C PRO A 67 21.34 23.56 -8.25
N GLU A 68 21.57 24.48 -9.20
CA GLU A 68 22.84 24.60 -9.93
C GLU A 68 24.02 24.93 -9.00
N GLU A 69 23.75 25.65 -7.91
CA GLU A 69 24.71 25.93 -6.84
C GLU A 69 24.24 25.22 -5.58
N THR A 70 25.06 24.28 -5.10
CA THR A 70 24.82 23.57 -3.84
C THR A 70 25.91 23.95 -2.85
N SER A 71 25.52 24.18 -1.60
CA SER A 71 26.46 24.29 -0.50
C SER A 71 27.34 23.03 -0.38
N GLY A 72 28.48 23.15 0.30
CA GLY A 72 29.36 22.01 0.53
C GLY A 72 28.64 20.86 1.23
N PRO A 73 28.98 19.59 0.93
CA PRO A 73 28.24 18.46 1.46
C PRO A 73 28.39 18.37 2.99
N LEU A 74 27.26 18.28 3.69
CA LEU A 74 27.18 18.02 5.12
C LEU A 74 27.53 16.57 5.42
N LEU A 75 26.97 15.65 4.64
CA LEU A 75 27.22 14.22 4.70
C LEU A 75 27.24 13.62 3.31
N GLU A 76 28.13 12.66 3.10
CA GLU A 76 28.18 11.86 1.87
C GLU A 76 28.28 10.37 2.22
N SER A 77 27.56 9.55 1.46
CA SER A 77 27.63 8.11 1.62
C SER A 77 27.27 7.40 0.33
N GLU A 78 27.86 6.23 0.12
CA GLU A 78 27.48 5.32 -0.95
C GLU A 78 26.72 4.13 -0.36
N GLY A 79 25.83 3.56 -1.17
CA GLY A 79 25.12 2.37 -0.77
C GLY A 79 24.07 1.91 -1.76
N ARG A 80 22.97 1.38 -1.22
CA ARG A 80 21.84 0.87 -1.98
C ARG A 80 20.54 1.56 -1.64
N TYR A 81 19.80 1.87 -2.69
CA TYR A 81 18.43 2.32 -2.62
C TYR A 81 17.47 1.13 -2.76
N HIS A 82 16.56 1.01 -1.79
CA HIS A 82 15.65 -0.14 -1.67
C HIS A 82 14.26 0.12 -2.27
N GLY A 83 13.95 1.38 -2.58
CA GLY A 83 12.67 1.85 -3.12
C GLY A 83 11.96 2.83 -2.16
N SER A 84 10.99 3.55 -2.70
CA SER A 84 10.08 4.39 -1.91
C SER A 84 8.73 3.72 -1.70
N THR A 85 8.13 4.00 -0.54
CA THR A 85 6.75 3.64 -0.21
C THR A 85 5.98 4.86 0.27
N THR A 86 4.66 4.80 0.25
CA THR A 86 3.84 5.78 0.99
C THR A 86 4.18 5.68 2.49
N ALA A 87 4.36 6.82 3.16
CA ALA A 87 4.80 6.84 4.55
C ALA A 87 3.85 6.05 5.47
N GLY A 88 4.40 5.21 6.34
CA GLY A 88 3.63 4.33 7.22
C GLY A 88 2.94 3.14 6.54
N GLN A 89 2.96 3.06 5.20
CA GLN A 89 2.40 1.97 4.41
C GLN A 89 3.52 1.19 3.73
N TRP A 90 4.28 0.42 4.51
CA TRP A 90 5.50 -0.28 4.06
C TRP A 90 5.33 -1.28 2.91
N LEU A 91 4.10 -1.64 2.53
CA LEU A 91 3.79 -2.48 1.36
C LEU A 91 3.40 -1.67 0.11
N ASP A 92 3.08 -0.38 0.27
CA ASP A 92 2.59 0.48 -0.80
C ASP A 92 3.75 1.11 -1.57
N ARG A 93 4.30 0.36 -2.53
CA ARG A 93 5.46 0.79 -3.32
C ARG A 93 5.08 1.86 -4.35
N ILE A 94 5.82 2.96 -4.34
CA ILE A 94 5.67 4.03 -5.32
C ILE A 94 6.46 3.66 -6.58
N VAL A 95 5.76 3.52 -7.71
CA VAL A 95 6.37 3.18 -9.02
C VAL A 95 6.64 4.42 -9.88
N ALA A 96 6.00 5.55 -9.57
CA ALA A 96 6.17 6.80 -10.29
C ALA A 96 7.63 7.29 -10.25
N HIS A 97 8.06 7.93 -11.33
CA HIS A 97 9.38 8.57 -11.48
C HIS A 97 10.59 7.65 -11.16
N GLY A 98 10.43 6.33 -11.30
CA GLY A 98 11.49 5.37 -11.03
C GLY A 98 11.79 5.16 -9.53
N LEU A 99 10.97 5.69 -8.61
CA LEU A 99 11.15 5.54 -7.16
C LEU A 99 11.00 4.09 -6.67
N GLY A 100 10.43 3.20 -7.47
CA GLY A 100 10.28 1.79 -7.14
C GLY A 100 11.47 0.90 -7.51
N VAL A 101 12.41 1.41 -8.32
CA VAL A 101 13.52 0.63 -8.87
C VAL A 101 14.66 0.55 -7.85
N ARG A 102 15.22 -0.64 -7.62
CA ARG A 102 16.40 -0.77 -6.76
C ARG A 102 17.65 -0.43 -7.54
N SER A 103 18.53 0.34 -6.92
CA SER A 103 19.77 0.79 -7.56
C SER A 103 20.89 0.97 -6.54
N LYS A 104 22.12 1.03 -7.02
CA LYS A 104 23.18 1.70 -6.26
C LYS A 104 22.87 3.19 -6.19
N VAL A 105 23.26 3.81 -5.10
CA VAL A 105 22.99 5.23 -4.86
C VAL A 105 24.19 5.87 -4.17
N ARG A 106 24.52 7.09 -4.60
CA ARG A 106 25.35 8.03 -3.85
C ARG A 106 24.41 9.05 -3.23
N LEU A 107 24.49 9.21 -1.92
CA LEU A 107 23.69 10.15 -1.15
C LEU A 107 24.59 11.31 -0.75
N THR A 108 24.13 12.51 -1.05
CA THR A 108 24.77 13.75 -0.64
C THR A 108 23.72 14.62 0.05
N LEU A 109 23.99 14.98 1.30
CA LEU A 109 23.15 15.90 2.06
C LEU A 109 23.80 17.27 2.06
N THR A 110 23.05 18.29 1.68
CA THR A 110 23.46 19.70 1.71
C THR A 110 22.44 20.51 2.50
N GLU A 111 22.72 21.79 2.75
CA GLU A 111 21.74 22.68 3.41
C GLU A 111 20.47 22.87 2.56
N GLU A 112 20.57 22.72 1.24
CA GLU A 112 19.46 22.83 0.31
C GLU A 112 18.57 21.57 0.29
N GLY A 113 19.12 20.40 0.62
CA GLY A 113 18.36 19.16 0.64
C GLY A 113 19.20 17.88 0.48
N LEU A 114 18.49 16.79 0.22
CA LEU A 114 19.05 15.47 -0.02
C LEU A 114 19.09 15.18 -1.51
N ASP A 115 20.28 14.98 -2.05
CA ASP A 115 20.48 14.45 -3.40
C ASP A 115 20.73 12.94 -3.37
N ALA A 116 20.03 12.22 -4.24
CA ALA A 116 20.14 10.79 -4.41
C ALA A 116 20.47 10.46 -5.87
N ASP A 117 21.76 10.43 -6.18
CA ASP A 117 22.27 10.02 -7.49
C ASP A 117 22.26 8.50 -7.61
N ARG A 118 21.53 7.97 -8.59
CA ARG A 118 21.23 6.55 -8.74
C ARG A 118 21.83 6.00 -10.02
N THR A 119 22.51 4.87 -9.90
CA THR A 119 23.04 4.16 -11.07
C THR A 119 21.99 3.21 -11.64
N GLY A 120 21.61 3.40 -12.91
CA GLY A 120 20.66 2.53 -13.63
C GLY A 120 19.19 2.86 -13.41
N ALA A 121 18.88 3.96 -12.74
CA ALA A 121 17.55 4.55 -12.62
C ALA A 121 17.68 6.07 -12.43
N PRO A 122 16.66 6.89 -12.73
CA PRO A 122 16.74 8.33 -12.49
C PRO A 122 17.06 8.65 -11.02
N GLY A 123 18.04 9.53 -10.81
CA GLY A 123 18.28 10.18 -9.52
C GLY A 123 17.14 11.12 -9.15
N PHE A 124 17.16 11.61 -7.92
CA PHE A 124 16.15 12.54 -7.43
C PHE A 124 16.69 13.44 -6.33
N PHE A 125 16.17 14.67 -6.28
CA PHE A 125 16.49 15.63 -5.24
C PHE A 125 15.28 15.88 -4.35
N VAL A 126 15.52 15.93 -3.03
CA VAL A 126 14.52 16.24 -2.01
C VAL A 126 14.92 17.54 -1.32
N PRO A 127 14.21 18.66 -1.56
CA PRO A 127 14.50 19.92 -0.90
C PRO A 127 14.40 19.81 0.63
N ALA A 128 15.22 20.56 1.36
CA ALA A 128 15.21 20.58 2.82
C ALA A 128 13.82 20.91 3.38
N ALA A 129 13.10 21.86 2.76
CA ALA A 129 11.73 22.22 3.13
C ALA A 129 10.69 21.09 2.94
N ALA A 130 11.01 20.09 2.09
CA ALA A 130 10.20 18.91 1.87
C ALA A 130 10.59 17.75 2.79
N LEU A 131 11.72 17.84 3.50
CA LEU A 131 12.10 16.82 4.48
C LEU A 131 11.14 16.85 5.67
N ARG A 132 10.84 15.64 6.16
CA ARG A 132 9.93 15.38 7.26
C ARG A 132 10.57 14.50 8.33
N GLY A 133 11.88 14.30 8.24
CA GLY A 133 12.68 13.55 9.20
C GLY A 133 13.21 12.22 8.65
N ALA A 134 14.06 11.59 9.44
CA ALA A 134 14.63 10.29 9.16
C ALA A 134 14.61 9.39 10.40
N ARG A 135 14.58 8.08 10.16
CA ARG A 135 14.61 7.05 11.20
C ARG A 135 15.41 5.84 10.76
N LEU A 136 15.82 5.05 11.75
CA LEU A 136 16.33 3.71 11.51
C LEU A 136 15.18 2.73 11.61
N ASP A 137 15.01 1.92 10.58
CA ASP A 137 13.97 0.87 10.56
C ASP A 137 14.61 -0.48 10.21
N LYS A 138 13.92 -1.56 10.58
CA LYS A 138 14.34 -2.92 10.21
C LYS A 138 13.74 -3.34 8.88
N GLY A 139 12.77 -2.61 8.32
CA GLY A 139 12.21 -2.99 7.04
C GLY A 139 11.48 -1.89 6.26
N ILE A 140 11.47 -2.05 4.94
CA ILE A 140 10.70 -1.23 3.99
C ILE A 140 10.39 -2.02 2.73
N ALA A 141 9.27 -1.69 2.07
CA ALA A 141 8.88 -2.26 0.79
C ALA A 141 8.83 -3.81 0.79
N GLY A 142 8.32 -4.39 1.87
CA GLY A 142 8.18 -5.84 2.05
C GLY A 142 9.46 -6.60 2.43
N LYS A 143 10.55 -5.90 2.82
CA LYS A 143 11.81 -6.55 3.25
C LYS A 143 12.16 -6.20 4.68
N VAL A 144 12.55 -7.21 5.46
CA VAL A 144 13.09 -7.07 6.82
C VAL A 144 14.57 -7.45 6.80
N LEU A 145 15.43 -6.61 7.38
CA LEU A 145 16.87 -6.84 7.54
C LEU A 145 17.19 -6.93 9.04
N THR A 146 18.00 -7.91 9.40
CA THR A 146 18.32 -8.24 10.80
C THR A 146 19.47 -7.41 11.38
N GLU A 147 20.40 -6.91 10.55
CA GLU A 147 21.60 -6.18 11.03
C GLU A 147 21.85 -4.84 10.32
N GLY A 148 22.18 -3.82 11.12
CA GLY A 148 22.61 -2.48 10.67
C GLY A 148 21.49 -1.49 10.31
N GLY A 149 20.22 -1.91 10.37
CA GLY A 149 19.06 -1.08 10.03
C GLY A 149 19.06 -0.57 8.58
N LEU A 150 17.94 0.02 8.18
CA LEU A 150 17.79 0.83 6.99
C LEU A 150 17.63 2.28 7.44
N LEU A 151 18.29 3.19 6.75
CA LEU A 151 18.01 4.62 6.84
C LEU A 151 16.73 4.87 6.05
N ILE A 152 15.65 5.23 6.74
CA ILE A 152 14.40 5.66 6.11
C ILE A 152 14.33 7.18 6.22
N VAL A 153 14.29 7.85 5.08
CA VAL A 153 14.06 9.30 5.00
C VAL A 153 12.62 9.53 4.59
N THR A 154 11.87 10.25 5.41
CA THR A 154 10.49 10.66 5.14
C THR A 154 10.48 12.07 4.59
N TRP A 155 9.77 12.25 3.48
CA TRP A 155 9.69 13.53 2.79
C TRP A 155 8.33 13.69 2.11
N GLU A 156 7.94 14.93 1.84
CA GLU A 156 6.67 15.26 1.19
C GLU A 156 6.88 15.58 -0.29
N HIS A 157 6.03 15.02 -1.15
CA HIS A 157 6.02 15.36 -2.57
C HIS A 157 4.59 15.38 -3.10
N GLY A 158 4.19 16.52 -3.68
CA GLY A 158 2.85 16.68 -4.25
C GLY A 158 1.70 16.41 -3.27
N GLY A 159 1.90 16.70 -1.97
CA GLY A 159 0.92 16.44 -0.90
C GLY A 159 0.92 15.00 -0.37
N THR A 160 1.85 14.15 -0.82
CA THR A 160 2.00 12.77 -0.34
C THR A 160 3.27 12.64 0.48
N LEU A 161 3.17 12.02 1.67
CA LEU A 161 4.34 11.63 2.45
C LEU A 161 4.94 10.32 1.91
N ILE A 162 6.24 10.34 1.65
CA ILE A 162 7.01 9.28 1.03
C ILE A 162 8.11 8.85 1.99
N ASP A 163 8.21 7.55 2.24
CA ASP A 163 9.34 6.90 2.91
C ASP A 163 10.31 6.35 1.86
N SER A 164 11.53 6.88 1.80
CA SER A 164 12.62 6.40 0.94
C SER A 164 13.63 5.60 1.76
N GLY A 165 13.84 4.34 1.37
CA GLY A 165 14.73 3.42 2.10
C GLY A 165 16.11 3.30 1.51
N PHE A 166 17.12 3.53 2.34
CA PHE A 166 18.53 3.47 2.01
C PHE A 166 19.31 2.52 2.93
N ARG A 167 20.36 1.93 2.39
CA ARG A 167 21.36 1.21 3.18
C ARG A 167 22.73 1.67 2.71
N ALA A 168 23.39 2.47 3.54
CA ALA A 168 24.79 2.84 3.36
C ALA A 168 25.68 1.59 3.44
N ASP A 169 26.80 1.61 2.72
CA ASP A 169 27.79 0.54 2.79
C ASP A 169 28.38 0.42 4.21
N ARG A 170 28.52 1.54 4.92
CA ARG A 170 28.85 1.59 6.34
C ARG A 170 27.59 1.89 7.17
N ALA A 171 26.99 0.85 7.72
CA ALA A 171 25.78 0.98 8.56
C ALA A 171 25.97 1.86 9.81
N ALA A 172 27.22 2.01 10.28
CA ALA A 172 27.57 2.92 11.38
C ALA A 172 27.32 4.40 11.06
N ASP A 173 27.14 4.76 9.78
CA ASP A 173 26.87 6.13 9.34
C ASP A 173 25.40 6.50 9.53
N HIS A 174 24.49 5.51 9.55
CA HIS A 174 23.05 5.78 9.57
C HIS A 174 22.59 6.66 10.75
N PRO A 175 23.11 6.53 11.99
CA PRO A 175 22.75 7.43 13.09
C PRO A 175 23.10 8.90 12.82
N ALA A 176 24.26 9.18 12.19
CA ALA A 176 24.66 10.53 11.84
C ALA A 176 23.73 11.13 10.78
N TRP A 177 23.36 10.32 9.77
CA TRP A 177 22.36 10.69 8.77
C TRP A 177 21.00 11.01 9.38
N VAL A 178 20.53 10.19 10.33
CA VAL A 178 19.26 10.45 11.02
C VAL A 178 19.32 11.77 11.77
N ALA A 179 20.40 12.03 12.51
CA ALA A 179 20.56 13.28 13.25
C ALA A 179 20.53 14.50 12.33
N GLU A 180 21.29 14.47 11.22
CA GLU A 180 21.43 15.61 10.33
C GLU A 180 20.18 15.88 9.49
N VAL A 181 19.52 14.83 8.99
CA VAL A 181 18.23 14.99 8.29
C VAL A 181 17.16 15.53 9.23
N ASN A 182 17.13 15.08 10.49
CA ASN A 182 16.20 15.62 11.49
C ASN A 182 16.51 17.08 11.84
N ARG A 183 17.80 17.46 11.90
CA ARG A 183 18.21 18.86 12.07
C ARG A 183 17.67 19.74 10.94
N LEU A 184 17.83 19.32 9.68
CA LEU A 184 17.33 20.05 8.51
C LEU A 184 15.80 20.07 8.41
N SER A 185 15.12 19.02 8.88
CA SER A 185 13.66 18.96 8.87
C SER A 185 13.03 19.91 9.89
N GLY A 186 13.75 20.25 10.96
CA GLY A 186 13.30 21.18 12.01
C GLY A 186 11.89 20.87 12.52
N ASP A 187 11.05 21.90 12.59
CA ASP A 187 9.66 21.79 13.06
C ASP A 187 8.73 21.01 12.11
N SER A 188 9.19 20.70 10.89
CA SER A 188 8.42 19.91 9.93
C SER A 188 8.60 18.40 10.14
N ALA A 189 9.42 17.98 11.09
CA ALA A 189 9.65 16.57 11.38
C ALA A 189 8.36 15.89 11.87
N VAL A 190 7.96 14.80 11.22
CA VAL A 190 6.85 13.97 11.72
C VAL A 190 7.35 13.13 12.89
N VAL A 191 6.55 13.05 13.95
CA VAL A 191 6.83 12.17 15.07
C VAL A 191 6.65 10.72 14.61
N PHE A 192 7.76 10.01 14.44
CA PHE A 192 7.73 8.58 14.13
C PHE A 192 7.34 7.82 15.39
N GLY A 193 6.11 7.29 15.43
CA GLY A 193 5.71 6.35 16.47
C GLY A 193 6.61 5.12 16.42
N THR A 194 7.35 4.86 17.50
CA THR A 194 8.13 3.63 17.63
C THR A 194 7.16 2.46 17.64
N THR A 195 7.03 1.73 16.53
CA THR A 195 6.31 0.45 16.49
C THR A 195 7.09 -0.56 17.35
N LYS A 196 6.94 -0.47 18.68
CA LYS A 196 7.35 -1.53 19.58
C LYS A 196 6.34 -2.67 19.44
N GLU A 197 6.85 -3.78 18.88
CA GLU A 197 6.68 -5.11 19.46
C GLU A 197 5.25 -5.69 19.47
N GLN A 198 4.77 -6.09 18.28
CA GLN A 198 3.73 -7.11 18.13
C GLN A 198 4.38 -8.46 17.79
N THR A 199 5.18 -9.02 18.71
CA THR A 199 5.58 -10.44 18.65
C THR A 199 5.97 -10.94 20.04
N LYS A 200 5.02 -10.99 20.99
CA LYS A 200 5.04 -11.93 22.14
C LYS A 200 3.65 -12.02 22.76
N GLU A 201 2.71 -12.67 22.08
CA GLU A 201 1.55 -13.29 22.73
C GLU A 201 0.98 -14.35 21.79
N GLY A 202 1.33 -15.61 22.07
CA GLY A 202 0.97 -16.76 21.23
C GLY A 202 1.90 -17.95 21.45
N ALA A 203 2.34 -18.18 22.69
CA ALA A 203 2.98 -19.41 23.10
C ALA A 203 2.81 -19.56 24.61
N GLN A 204 1.58 -19.89 25.03
CA GLN A 204 1.31 -20.75 26.19
C GLN A 204 0.11 -21.62 25.84
#